data_AF-A0A0A8ZUK6-F1
#
_entry.id   AF-A0A0A8ZUK6-F1
#
_cell.length_a   1.000
_cell.length_b   1.000
_cell.length_c   1.000
_cell.angle_alpha   90.00
_cell.angle_beta   90.00
_cell.angle_gamma   90.00
#
_symmetry.space_group_name_H-M   'P 1'
#
loop_
_entity.id
_entity.type
_entity.pdbx_description
1 polymer ?
#
loop_
_entity_poly.entity_id
_entity_poly.type
_entity_poly.pdbx_seq_one_letter_code
_entity_poly.pdbx_strand_id
1 'polypeptide(L)'
;MKTRWSKLKAVVSQSRRITLQKIPPQYCTYFKRIREPSPAYAWVKCEREEDENCHEVLLKAKIITRSGVVSEASSRYTRVSLLKTDDDFDMLLERITELVNAEKYSDTGSRSM
;
A
#
# COMPACT_ATOMS: atom_id res chain seq x y z
N MET A 1 5.95 5.13 -13.47
CA MET A 1 5.47 3.93 -12.72
C MET A 1 6.51 3.25 -11.83
N LYS A 2 7.70 2.85 -12.32
CA LYS A 2 8.75 2.23 -11.45
C LYS A 2 9.04 3.08 -10.21
N THR A 3 9.23 4.39 -10.38
CA THR A 3 9.48 5.33 -9.28
C THR A 3 8.34 5.36 -8.27
N ARG A 4 7.09 5.47 -8.74
CA ARG A 4 5.89 5.45 -7.89
C ARG A 4 5.80 4.17 -7.05
N TRP A 5 5.99 3.01 -7.69
CA TRP A 5 6.02 1.72 -7.00
C TRP A 5 7.16 1.63 -5.97
N SER A 6 8.36 2.10 -6.31
CA SER A 6 9.51 2.09 -5.40
C SER A 6 9.29 2.97 -4.17
N LYS A 7 8.77 4.19 -4.34
CA LYS A 7 8.46 5.12 -3.24
C LYS A 7 7.41 4.51 -2.31
N LEU A 8 6.32 3.98 -2.87
CA LEU A 8 5.26 3.35 -2.08
C LEU A 8 5.77 2.13 -1.31
N LYS A 9 6.52 1.23 -1.97
CA LYS A 9 7.13 0.06 -1.30
C LYS A 9 8.01 0.48 -0.12
N ALA A 10 8.82 1.53 -0.26
CA ALA A 10 9.73 1.99 0.79
C ALA A 10 9.00 2.54 2.03
N VAL A 11 7.83 3.13 1.85
CA VAL A 11 6.99 3.57 2.97
C VAL A 11 6.30 2.38 3.61
N VAL A 12 5.61 1.55 2.81
CA VAL A 12 4.84 0.41 3.33
C VAL A 12 5.74 -0.65 3.98
N SER A 13 6.99 -0.81 3.55
CA SER A 13 7.94 -1.73 4.19
C SER A 13 8.29 -1.39 5.63
N GLN A 14 7.95 -0.19 6.10
CA GLN A 14 8.14 0.24 7.48
C GLN A 14 6.91 -0.05 8.36
N SER A 15 5.82 -0.56 7.78
CA SER A 15 4.58 -0.88 8.47
C SER A 15 4.50 -2.36 8.80
N ARG A 16 3.84 -2.68 9.92
CA ARG A 16 3.32 -4.03 10.18
C ARG A 16 1.80 -4.09 9.99
N ARG A 17 1.14 -2.93 9.91
CA ARG A 17 -0.31 -2.78 9.75
C ARG A 17 -0.79 -3.12 8.35
N ILE A 18 -0.02 -2.75 7.32
CA ILE A 18 -0.38 -2.97 5.92
C ILE A 18 0.74 -3.62 5.12
N THR A 19 0.39 -4.45 4.15
CA THR A 19 1.34 -5.08 3.21
C THR A 19 0.92 -4.87 1.75
N LEU A 20 1.88 -5.06 0.85
CA LEU A 20 1.68 -4.99 -0.61
C LEU A 20 1.85 -6.36 -1.25
N GLN A 21 1.32 -6.52 -2.46
CA GLN A 21 1.54 -7.72 -3.26
C GLN A 21 3.04 -7.98 -3.52
N LYS A 22 3.43 -9.25 -3.47
CA LYS A 22 4.78 -9.70 -3.79
C LYS A 22 4.87 -9.98 -5.29
N ILE A 23 5.70 -9.21 -5.99
CA ILE A 23 5.95 -9.39 -7.43
C ILE A 23 7.47 -9.48 -7.63
N PRO A 24 8.00 -10.62 -8.11
CA PRO A 24 9.43 -10.78 -8.36
C PRO A 24 9.87 -10.01 -9.62
N PRO A 25 11.14 -9.56 -9.70
CA PRO A 25 11.74 -9.11 -10.96
C PRO A 25 11.71 -10.22 -12.02
N GLN A 26 11.56 -9.83 -13.28
CA GLN A 26 11.47 -10.77 -14.41
C GLN A 26 12.29 -10.29 -15.61
N TYR A 27 12.75 -11.23 -16.43
CA TYR A 27 13.41 -10.89 -17.70
C TYR A 27 12.38 -10.36 -18.71
N CYS A 28 12.65 -9.20 -19.28
CA CYS A 28 11.79 -8.59 -20.30
C CYS A 28 12.45 -8.70 -21.67
N THR A 29 11.78 -9.37 -22.61
CA THR A 29 12.27 -9.56 -23.99
C THR A 29 12.37 -8.27 -24.79
N TYR A 30 11.47 -7.31 -24.54
CA TYR A 30 11.52 -5.97 -25.16
C TYR A 30 12.74 -5.17 -24.70
N PHE A 31 12.98 -5.08 -23.40
CA PHE A 31 14.11 -4.33 -22.84
C PHE A 31 15.43 -5.12 -22.79
N LYS A 32 15.40 -6.42 -23.11
CA LYS A 32 16.54 -7.35 -23.07
C LYS A 32 17.31 -7.34 -21.75
N ARG A 33 16.59 -7.26 -20.62
CA ARG A 33 17.17 -7.24 -19.26
C ARG A 33 16.15 -7.64 -18.20
N ILE A 34 16.64 -7.98 -17.01
CA ILE A 34 15.80 -8.13 -15.81
C ILE A 34 15.25 -6.76 -15.40
N ARG A 35 13.95 -6.72 -15.08
CA ARG A 35 13.22 -5.50 -14.71
C ARG A 35 12.49 -5.69 -13.40
N GLU A 36 12.60 -4.65 -12.56
CA GLU A 36 11.72 -4.48 -11.40
C GLU A 36 10.26 -4.30 -11.83
N PRO A 37 9.30 -4.78 -11.02
CA PRO A 37 7.88 -4.61 -11.30
C PRO A 37 7.48 -3.13 -11.29
N SER A 38 6.50 -2.79 -12.12
CA SER A 38 5.87 -1.47 -12.17
C SER A 38 4.36 -1.61 -12.39
N PRO A 39 3.63 -2.14 -11.40
CA PRO A 39 2.20 -2.40 -11.53
C PRO A 39 1.40 -1.09 -11.63
N ALA A 40 0.23 -1.17 -12.27
CA ALA A 40 -0.73 -0.08 -12.33
C ALA A 40 -1.43 0.19 -10.99
N TYR A 41 -1.58 -0.86 -10.17
CA TYR A 41 -2.30 -0.81 -8.90
C TYR A 41 -1.47 -1.40 -7.78
N ALA A 42 -1.60 -0.84 -6.59
CA ALA A 42 -1.17 -1.49 -5.36
C ALA A 42 -2.34 -2.28 -4.79
N TRP A 43 -2.08 -3.54 -4.43
CA TRP A 43 -3.02 -4.42 -3.76
C TRP A 43 -2.60 -4.48 -2.30
N VAL A 44 -3.31 -3.71 -1.49
CA VAL A 44 -2.98 -3.48 -0.08
C VAL A 44 -3.78 -4.45 0.76
N LYS A 45 -3.12 -5.14 1.69
CA LYS A 45 -3.77 -5.96 2.71
C LYS A 45 -3.58 -5.33 4.08
N CYS A 46 -4.64 -5.27 4.88
CA CYS A 46 -4.54 -4.93 6.30
C CYS A 46 -4.29 -6.22 7.11
N GLU A 47 -3.22 -6.23 7.90
CA GLU A 47 -2.75 -7.43 8.61
C GLU A 47 -3.31 -7.55 10.03
N ARG A 48 -3.66 -6.44 10.67
CA ARG A 48 -4.15 -6.43 12.05
C ARG A 48 -5.57 -6.97 12.13
N GLU A 49 -5.89 -7.69 13.20
CA GLU A 49 -7.22 -8.29 13.36
C GLU A 49 -8.31 -7.24 13.41
N GLU A 50 -8.08 -6.12 14.10
CA GLU A 50 -8.99 -4.98 14.22
C GLU A 50 -9.24 -4.23 12.90
N ASP A 51 -8.37 -4.41 11.91
CA ASP A 51 -8.46 -3.78 10.59
C ASP A 51 -9.12 -4.72 9.55
N GLU A 52 -10.21 -5.40 9.95
CA GLU A 52 -10.88 -6.39 9.09
C GLU A 52 -11.39 -5.77 7.76
N ASN A 53 -11.94 -4.56 7.80
CA ASN A 53 -12.35 -3.82 6.62
C ASN A 53 -11.28 -2.81 6.21
N CYS A 54 -10.36 -3.24 5.35
CA CYS A 54 -9.20 -2.43 4.96
C CYS A 54 -9.59 -1.20 4.13
N HIS A 55 -10.71 -1.26 3.39
CA HIS A 55 -11.25 -0.09 2.69
C HIS A 55 -11.59 1.03 3.67
N GLU A 56 -12.31 0.72 4.75
CA GLU A 56 -12.69 1.69 5.79
C GLU A 56 -11.48 2.24 6.54
N VAL A 57 -10.48 1.40 6.81
CA VAL A 57 -9.22 1.83 7.45
C VAL A 57 -8.51 2.87 6.60
N LEU A 58 -8.35 2.61 5.30
CA LEU A 58 -7.71 3.57 4.39
C LEU A 58 -8.59 4.81 4.18
N LEU A 59 -9.92 4.67 4.16
CA LEU A 59 -10.85 5.79 4.06
C LEU A 59 -10.74 6.75 5.26
N LYS A 60 -10.61 6.22 6.49
CA LYS A 60 -10.34 7.02 7.71
C LYS A 60 -9.02 7.78 7.63
N ALA A 61 -8.02 7.19 6.95
CA ALA A 61 -6.76 7.86 6.61
C ALA A 61 -6.88 8.81 5.40
N LYS A 62 -8.11 9.11 4.96
CA LYS A 62 -8.44 9.96 3.80
C LYS A 62 -7.92 9.38 2.47
N ILE A 63 -7.71 8.06 2.36
CA ILE A 63 -7.28 7.39 1.12
C ILE A 63 -8.48 6.64 0.55
N ILE A 64 -9.04 7.15 -0.55
CA ILE A 64 -10.14 6.48 -1.25
C ILE A 64 -9.57 5.33 -2.08
N THR A 65 -10.14 4.14 -1.88
CA THR A 65 -9.67 2.89 -2.50
C THR A 65 -10.85 2.09 -3.05
N ARG A 66 -10.58 1.02 -3.81
CA ARG A 66 -11.64 0.07 -4.23
C ARG A 66 -11.56 -1.18 -3.38
N SER A 67 -12.60 -1.43 -2.57
CA SER A 67 -12.71 -2.62 -1.71
C SER A 67 -12.43 -3.91 -2.47
N GLY A 68 -11.67 -4.81 -1.85
CA GLY A 68 -11.32 -6.10 -2.42
C GLY A 68 -12.50 -7.04 -2.58
N VAL A 69 -13.59 -6.85 -1.82
CA VAL A 69 -14.84 -7.62 -1.94
C VAL A 69 -15.44 -7.50 -3.35
N VAL A 70 -15.31 -6.33 -3.98
CA VAL A 70 -15.77 -6.09 -5.37
C VAL A 70 -14.96 -6.90 -6.38
N SER A 71 -13.81 -7.45 -5.98
CA SER A 71 -12.95 -8.33 -6.76
C SER A 71 -12.90 -9.75 -6.18
N GLU A 72 -13.93 -10.15 -5.43
CA GLU A 72 -14.08 -11.48 -4.80
C GLU A 72 -12.94 -11.84 -3.82
N ALA A 73 -12.24 -10.83 -3.30
CA ALA A 73 -11.26 -11.02 -2.24
C ALA A 73 -11.86 -10.76 -0.86
N SER A 74 -11.15 -11.16 0.18
CA SER A 74 -11.48 -10.77 1.57
C SER A 74 -11.56 -9.23 1.71
N SER A 75 -12.43 -8.77 2.60
CA SER A 75 -12.54 -7.36 3.06
C SER A 75 -11.22 -6.77 3.58
N ARG A 76 -10.26 -7.63 3.94
CA ARG A 76 -8.90 -7.25 4.33
C ARG A 76 -8.07 -6.68 3.18
N TYR A 77 -8.53 -6.80 1.94
CA TYR A 77 -7.83 -6.24 0.77
C TYR A 77 -8.52 -5.01 0.22
N THR A 78 -7.71 -4.12 -0.34
CA THR A 78 -8.19 -2.99 -1.13
C THR A 78 -7.21 -2.60 -2.24
N ARG A 79 -7.74 -2.04 -3.33
CA ARG A 79 -6.95 -1.61 -4.50
C ARG A 79 -6.73 -0.11 -4.50
N VAL A 80 -5.47 0.30 -4.64
CA VAL A 80 -5.05 1.70 -4.80
C VAL A 80 -4.53 1.92 -6.23
N SER A 81 -4.98 2.98 -6.90
CA SER A 81 -4.49 3.35 -8.23
C SER A 81 -3.15 4.07 -8.14
N LEU A 82 -2.17 3.64 -8.94
CA LEU A 82 -0.89 4.32 -9.10
C LEU A 82 -0.81 5.08 -10.43
N LEU A 83 -1.90 5.11 -11.21
CA LEU A 83 -1.97 5.65 -12.57
C LEU A 83 -2.48 7.10 -12.66
N LYS A 84 -2.95 7.69 -11.56
CA LYS A 84 -3.51 9.05 -11.55
C LYS A 84 -2.44 10.14 -11.77
N THR A 85 -2.79 11.41 -11.60
CA THR A 85 -1.83 12.53 -11.71
C THR A 85 -0.69 12.41 -10.69
N ASP A 86 0.36 13.21 -10.85
CA ASP A 86 1.43 13.25 -9.85
C ASP A 86 0.90 13.81 -8.51
N ASP A 87 0.06 14.85 -8.53
CA ASP A 87 -0.59 15.39 -7.31
C ASP A 87 -1.38 14.32 -6.55
N ASP A 88 -2.16 13.49 -7.26
CA ASP A 88 -2.89 12.38 -6.66
C ASP A 88 -1.94 11.35 -6.03
N PHE A 89 -0.80 11.08 -6.67
CA PHE A 89 0.17 10.13 -6.16
C PHE A 89 0.95 10.69 -4.96
N ASP A 90 1.30 11.97 -4.99
CA ASP A 90 2.01 12.63 -3.89
C ASP A 90 1.11 12.73 -2.65
N MET A 91 -0.16 13.07 -2.82
CA MET A 91 -1.16 13.05 -1.74
C MET A 91 -1.40 11.63 -1.18
N LEU A 92 -1.42 10.61 -2.05
CA LEU A 92 -1.45 9.21 -1.60
C LEU A 92 -0.23 8.88 -0.74
N LEU A 93 0.96 9.27 -1.19
CA LEU A 93 2.22 8.96 -0.52
C LEU A 93 2.32 9.66 0.84
N GLU A 94 1.89 10.92 0.93
CA GLU A 94 1.78 11.69 2.17
C GLU A 94 0.88 10.97 3.18
N ARG A 95 -0.37 10.67 2.80
CA ARG A 95 -1.35 10.04 3.70
C ARG A 95 -0.96 8.63 4.14
N ILE A 96 -0.37 7.83 3.24
CA ILE A 96 0.17 6.52 3.61
C ILE A 96 1.34 6.67 4.59
N THR A 97 2.20 7.66 4.40
CA THR A 97 3.32 7.92 5.30
C THR A 97 2.82 8.31 6.70
N GLU A 98 1.81 9.17 6.79
CA GLU A 98 1.15 9.51 8.06
C GLU A 98 0.56 8.27 8.74
N LEU A 99 -0.17 7.43 7.98
CA LEU A 99 -0.76 6.19 8.49
C LEU A 99 0.30 5.23 9.06
N VAL A 100 1.41 5.04 8.35
CA VAL A 100 2.52 4.19 8.78
C VAL A 100 3.29 4.79 9.97
N ASN A 101 3.44 6.10 10.03
CA ASN A 101 4.10 6.76 11.15
C ASN A 101 3.24 6.73 12.42
N ALA A 102 1.92 6.92 12.30
CA ALA A 102 0.99 6.80 13.43
C ALA A 102 1.06 5.41 14.09
N GLU A 103 1.31 4.36 13.29
CA GLU A 103 1.56 3.01 13.79
C GLU A 103 2.71 2.97 14.80
N LYS A 104 3.85 3.61 14.49
CA LYS A 104 5.06 3.60 15.33
C LYS A 104 4.80 4.24 16.70
N TYR A 105 4.03 5.32 16.74
CA TYR A 105 3.70 6.00 18.00
C TYR A 105 2.78 5.18 18.90
N SER A 106 1.83 4.45 18.32
CA SER A 106 0.98 3.52 19.09
C SER A 106 1.75 2.35 19.70
N ASP A 107 2.75 1.82 18.98
CA ASP A 107 3.59 0.70 19.44
C ASP A 107 4.54 1.11 20.59
N THR A 108 5.01 2.36 20.61
CA THR A 108 5.84 2.89 21.73
C THR A 108 5.04 3.13 23.02
N GLY A 109 3.74 3.43 22.91
CA GLY A 109 2.86 3.58 24.08
C GLY A 109 2.62 2.24 24.81
N SER A 110 2.48 1.14 24.06
CA SER A 110 2.25 -0.19 24.63
C SER A 110 3.50 -0.89 25.20
N ARG A 111 4.71 -0.40 24.89
CA ARG A 111 5.96 -0.93 25.47
C ARG A 111 6.38 -0.28 26.80
N SER A 112 5.67 0.76 27.22
CA SER A 112 6.00 1.55 28.41
C SER A 112 5.04 1.29 29.59
N MET A 113 4.20 0.25 29.51
CA MET A 113 3.33 -0.24 30.59
C MET A 113 3.72 -1.66 30.98
#